data_AF-A0A6J6BS22-F1
#
_entry.id   AF-A0A6J6BS22-F1
#
_cell.length_a   1.000
_cell.length_b   1.000
_cell.length_c   1.000
_cell.angle_alpha   90.00
_cell.angle_beta   90.00
_cell.angle_gamma   90.00
#
_symmetry.space_group_name_H-M   'P 1'
#
loop_
_entity.id
_entity.type
_entity.pdbx_description
1 polymer ?
#
loop_
_entity_poly.entity_id
_entity_poly.type
_entity_poly.pdbx_seq_one_letter_code
_entity_poly.pdbx_strand_id
1 'polypeptide(L)'
;MYQHLANAPIDNRKKSSDASKVTTILVATDFLESATQTQMKLLNELLQTTDARNLRVLLKPHWSQTFKDLHPRIEVVSGKEDLATYFGQCDALYCSAITSAVIDGVCAGVPVIQCLDPQSFNLSPLRGRVEVKVVRTTEELRSAINNLGGTPPIIKPNALFHLDSQLPKWKALIATEATRN
;
A
#
# COMPACT_ATOMS: atom_id res chain seq x y z
N MET A 1 5.43 11.04 12.22
CA MET A 1 4.72 9.96 11.51
C MET A 1 5.69 8.86 11.06
N TYR A 2 6.66 9.10 10.17
CA TYR A 2 7.53 8.03 9.61
C TYR A 2 8.83 7.69 10.37
N GLN A 3 9.10 8.32 11.51
CA GLN A 3 10.33 8.05 12.27
C GLN A 3 10.40 6.59 12.76
N HIS A 4 9.24 5.94 12.96
CA HIS A 4 9.17 4.53 13.32
C HIS A 4 9.69 3.61 12.20
N LEU A 5 9.61 4.03 10.93
CA LEU A 5 10.10 3.24 9.79
C LEU A 5 11.62 3.07 9.81
N ALA A 6 12.36 4.00 10.44
CA ALA A 6 13.83 3.90 10.55
C ALA A 6 14.29 2.62 11.26
N ASN A 7 13.44 2.06 12.14
CA ASN A 7 13.73 0.87 12.94
C ASN A 7 12.74 -0.28 12.64
N ALA A 8 11.87 -0.14 11.64
CA ALA A 8 10.87 -1.15 11.35
C ALA A 8 11.54 -2.44 10.86
N PRO A 9 11.12 -3.62 11.36
CA PRO A 9 11.63 -4.89 10.86
C PRO A 9 11.27 -5.02 9.38
N ILE A 10 12.26 -5.39 8.58
CA ILE A 10 12.08 -5.67 7.15
C ILE A 10 11.58 -7.11 7.02
N ASP A 11 10.48 -7.32 6.31
CA ASP A 11 9.99 -8.66 6.02
C ASP A 11 10.78 -9.26 4.84
N ASN A 12 11.76 -10.12 5.15
CA ASN A 12 12.61 -10.79 4.15
C ASN A 12 11.97 -12.09 3.60
N ARG A 13 10.66 -12.13 3.39
CA ARG A 13 10.01 -13.34 2.87
C ARG A 13 10.24 -13.53 1.38
N LYS A 14 10.81 -14.69 1.03
CA LYS A 14 10.69 -15.29 -0.31
C LYS A 14 9.36 -16.04 -0.36
N LYS A 15 8.43 -15.61 -1.21
CA LYS A 15 7.17 -16.35 -1.42
C LYS A 15 7.50 -17.70 -2.06
N SER A 16 6.99 -18.80 -1.50
CA SER A 16 7.04 -20.11 -2.14
C SER A 16 6.08 -20.10 -3.34
N SER A 17 6.52 -20.64 -4.48
CA SER A 17 5.79 -20.67 -5.74
C SER A 17 4.66 -21.72 -5.79
N ASP A 18 4.05 -22.02 -4.64
CA ASP A 18 3.03 -23.06 -4.57
C ASP A 18 1.67 -22.50 -4.99
N ALA A 19 1.19 -22.95 -6.15
CA ALA A 19 -0.08 -22.54 -6.76
C ALA A 19 -1.32 -22.90 -5.91
N SER A 20 -1.17 -23.78 -4.91
CA SER A 20 -2.25 -24.18 -4.00
C SER A 20 -2.44 -23.25 -2.79
N LYS A 21 -1.49 -22.33 -2.54
CA LYS A 21 -1.52 -21.46 -1.36
C LYS A 21 -2.53 -20.33 -1.53
N VAL A 22 -3.34 -20.10 -0.49
CA VAL A 22 -4.22 -18.92 -0.40
C VAL A 22 -3.37 -17.66 -0.40
N THR A 23 -3.60 -16.77 -1.36
CA THR A 23 -3.00 -15.44 -1.41
C THR A 23 -3.82 -14.49 -0.55
N THR A 24 -3.18 -13.82 0.41
CA THR A 24 -3.82 -12.80 1.24
C THR A 24 -3.42 -11.42 0.75
N ILE A 25 -4.38 -10.56 0.42
CA ILE A 25 -4.12 -9.15 0.13
C ILE A 25 -4.63 -8.27 1.27
N LEU A 26 -3.82 -7.29 1.66
CA LEU A 26 -4.25 -6.22 2.56
C LEU A 26 -4.72 -5.04 1.72
N VAL A 27 -5.93 -4.58 1.95
CA VAL A 27 -6.54 -3.46 1.23
C VAL A 27 -6.58 -2.25 2.15
N ALA A 28 -5.86 -1.20 1.80
CA ALA A 28 -5.92 0.09 2.48
C ALA A 28 -6.73 1.05 1.61
N THR A 29 -7.83 1.58 2.13
CA THR A 29 -8.66 2.53 1.39
C THR A 29 -8.19 3.96 1.60
N ASP A 30 -8.71 4.87 0.79
CA ASP A 30 -8.30 6.27 0.78
C ASP A 30 -9.21 7.14 1.65
N PHE A 31 -8.74 8.33 1.98
CA PHE A 31 -9.61 9.43 2.40
C PHE A 31 -10.57 9.84 1.28
N LEU A 32 -10.08 9.91 0.04
CA LEU A 32 -10.90 10.31 -1.10
C LEU A 32 -11.88 9.19 -1.49
N GLU A 33 -13.17 9.53 -1.47
CA GLU A 33 -14.24 8.57 -1.77
C GLU A 33 -14.15 8.04 -3.21
N SER A 34 -13.90 8.89 -4.22
CA SER A 34 -13.83 8.44 -5.62
C SER A 34 -12.71 7.43 -5.87
N ALA A 35 -11.55 7.64 -5.22
CA ALA A 35 -10.42 6.71 -5.29
C ALA A 35 -10.78 5.36 -4.64
N THR A 36 -11.44 5.41 -3.47
CA THR A 36 -11.93 4.22 -2.77
C THR A 36 -12.98 3.48 -3.57
N GLN A 37 -13.94 4.17 -4.19
CA GLN A 37 -14.97 3.57 -5.02
C GLN A 37 -14.37 2.86 -6.24
N THR A 38 -13.42 3.50 -6.92
CA THR A 38 -12.71 2.89 -8.05
C THR A 38 -11.93 1.65 -7.62
N GLN A 39 -11.16 1.75 -6.54
CA GLN A 39 -10.39 0.64 -5.97
C GLN A 39 -11.29 -0.55 -5.61
N MET A 40 -12.39 -0.29 -4.89
CA MET A 40 -13.31 -1.33 -4.45
C MET A 40 -14.11 -1.92 -5.59
N LYS A 41 -14.43 -1.14 -6.64
CA LYS A 41 -15.05 -1.64 -7.87
C LYS A 41 -14.19 -2.73 -8.52
N LEU A 42 -12.91 -2.45 -8.77
CA LEU A 42 -12.00 -3.42 -9.40
C LEU A 42 -11.82 -4.68 -8.52
N LEU A 43 -11.73 -4.50 -7.20
CA LEU A 43 -11.64 -5.61 -6.26
C LEU A 43 -12.90 -6.48 -6.28
N ASN A 44 -14.09 -5.88 -6.27
CA ASN A 44 -15.36 -6.61 -6.29
C ASN A 44 -15.54 -7.37 -7.60
N GLU A 45 -15.23 -6.75 -8.74
CA GLU A 45 -15.23 -7.41 -10.05
C GLU A 45 -14.27 -8.61 -10.09
N LEU A 46 -13.08 -8.48 -9.49
CA LEU A 46 -12.13 -9.59 -9.36
C LEU A 46 -12.69 -10.72 -8.50
N LEU A 47 -13.29 -10.40 -7.35
CA LEU A 47 -13.80 -11.40 -6.41
C LEU A 47 -14.95 -12.25 -6.98
N GLN A 48 -15.67 -11.71 -7.96
CA GLN A 48 -16.73 -12.41 -8.70
C GLN A 48 -16.18 -13.44 -9.71
N THR A 49 -14.89 -13.42 -10.06
CA THR A 49 -14.32 -14.39 -11.00
C THR A 49 -13.98 -15.73 -10.33
N THR A 50 -14.00 -16.82 -11.11
CA THR A 50 -13.67 -18.17 -10.61
C THR A 50 -12.24 -18.30 -10.10
N ASP A 51 -11.32 -17.52 -10.66
CA ASP A 51 -9.89 -17.55 -10.32
C ASP A 51 -9.62 -16.96 -8.92
N ALA A 52 -10.56 -16.20 -8.36
CA ALA A 52 -10.42 -15.62 -7.03
C ALA A 52 -10.64 -16.62 -5.88
N ARG A 53 -10.87 -17.91 -6.16
CA ARG A 53 -11.13 -18.95 -5.13
C ARG A 53 -10.04 -19.06 -4.07
N ASN A 54 -8.81 -18.71 -4.40
CA ASN A 54 -7.66 -18.75 -3.49
C ASN A 54 -7.24 -17.36 -2.99
N LEU A 55 -8.15 -16.37 -2.98
CA LEU A 55 -7.88 -15.01 -2.52
C LEU A 55 -8.59 -14.72 -1.19
N ARG A 56 -7.82 -14.33 -0.17
CA ARG A 56 -8.32 -13.76 1.09
C ARG A 56 -8.06 -12.26 1.10
N VAL A 57 -9.03 -11.48 1.56
CA VAL A 57 -8.93 -10.02 1.59
C VAL A 57 -9.05 -9.52 3.02
N LEU A 58 -8.01 -8.84 3.51
CA LEU A 58 -8.05 -8.06 4.74
C LEU A 58 -8.29 -6.60 4.37
N LEU A 59 -9.45 -6.05 4.69
CA LEU A 59 -9.79 -4.66 4.40
C LEU A 59 -9.56 -3.78 5.64
N LYS A 60 -8.59 -2.87 5.54
CA LYS A 60 -8.39 -1.79 6.51
C LYS A 60 -8.96 -0.49 5.94
N PRO A 61 -10.22 -0.15 6.28
CA PRO A 61 -10.83 1.07 5.80
C PRO A 61 -10.15 2.29 6.44
N HIS A 62 -10.04 3.36 5.68
CA HIS A 62 -9.79 4.68 6.23
C HIS A 62 -10.94 5.05 7.18
N TRP A 63 -10.64 5.71 8.30
CA TRP A 63 -11.59 6.13 9.34
C TRP A 63 -12.83 6.89 8.86
N SER A 64 -12.75 7.58 7.71
CA SER A 64 -13.88 8.28 7.09
C SER A 64 -14.73 7.41 6.16
N GLN A 65 -14.27 6.20 5.82
CA GLN A 65 -14.93 5.31 4.86
C GLN A 65 -15.82 4.31 5.61
N THR A 66 -17.04 4.13 5.11
CA THR A 66 -17.98 3.13 5.62
C THR A 66 -18.39 2.21 4.49
N PHE A 67 -18.37 0.91 4.75
CA PHE A 67 -18.74 -0.11 3.78
C PHE A 67 -19.98 -0.86 4.26
N LYS A 68 -20.88 -1.15 3.33
CA LYS A 68 -22.03 -2.04 3.50
C LYS A 68 -21.93 -3.16 2.48
N ASP A 69 -22.52 -4.31 2.78
CA ASP A 69 -22.69 -5.42 1.84
C ASP A 69 -21.38 -5.87 1.16
N LEU A 70 -20.31 -5.99 1.96
CA LEU A 70 -19.02 -6.47 1.48
C LEU A 70 -19.09 -7.94 1.05
N HIS A 71 -18.30 -8.28 0.04
CA HIS A 71 -18.16 -9.66 -0.41
C HIS A 71 -17.71 -10.57 0.76
N PRO A 72 -18.23 -11.81 0.91
CA PRO A 72 -17.93 -12.68 2.06
C PRO A 72 -16.45 -13.03 2.28
N ARG A 73 -15.61 -12.84 1.26
CA ARG A 73 -14.14 -13.02 1.34
C ARG A 73 -13.40 -11.81 1.92
N ILE A 74 -14.10 -10.70 2.15
CA ILE A 74 -13.54 -9.48 2.70
C ILE A 74 -13.75 -9.51 4.21
N GLU A 75 -12.65 -9.64 4.92
CA GLU A 75 -12.59 -9.46 6.36
C GLU A 75 -12.21 -8.02 6.66
N VAL A 76 -13.08 -7.28 7.35
CA VAL A 76 -12.75 -5.92 7.79
C VAL A 76 -11.86 -5.99 9.01
N VAL A 77 -10.58 -5.68 8.83
CA VAL A 77 -9.62 -5.53 9.92
C VAL A 77 -9.76 -4.12 10.50
N SER A 78 -10.68 -4.00 11.45
CA SER A 78 -10.88 -2.77 12.21
C SER A 78 -10.05 -2.79 13.47
N GLY A 79 -9.36 -1.69 13.74
CA GLY A 79 -8.68 -1.49 15.01
C GLY A 79 -7.82 -0.26 14.95
N LYS A 80 -7.65 0.39 16.10
CA LYS A 80 -6.65 1.44 16.37
C LYS A 80 -5.21 1.02 16.02
N GLU A 81 -5.01 -0.22 15.60
CA GLU A 81 -3.75 -0.80 15.16
C GLU A 81 -3.29 -0.20 13.84
N ASP A 82 -1.99 -0.08 13.66
CA ASP A 82 -1.40 0.45 12.44
C ASP A 82 -1.45 -0.56 11.28
N LEU A 83 -1.30 -0.07 10.04
CA LEU A 83 -1.14 -0.92 8.85
C LEU A 83 0.00 -1.95 9.03
N ALA A 84 1.06 -1.54 9.74
CA ALA A 84 2.24 -2.35 9.99
C ALA A 84 1.94 -3.70 10.66
N THR A 85 0.90 -3.77 11.52
CA THR A 85 0.47 -5.00 12.20
C THR A 85 0.04 -6.10 11.22
N TYR A 86 -0.41 -5.73 10.03
CA TYR A 86 -0.97 -6.64 9.04
C TYR A 86 0.00 -7.02 7.92
N PHE A 87 1.14 -6.34 7.78
CA PHE A 87 2.15 -6.68 6.77
C PHE A 87 2.71 -8.10 6.97
N GLY A 88 2.78 -8.57 8.22
CA GLY A 88 3.10 -9.95 8.56
C GLY A 88 2.10 -10.99 8.03
N GLN A 89 0.90 -10.58 7.65
CA GLN A 89 -0.24 -11.46 7.38
C GLN A 89 -0.69 -11.43 5.92
N CYS A 90 -0.15 -10.53 5.10
CA CYS A 90 -0.47 -10.41 3.69
C CYS A 90 0.72 -10.73 2.78
N ASP A 91 0.40 -11.13 1.54
CA ASP A 91 1.36 -11.33 0.45
C ASP A 91 1.51 -10.08 -0.43
N ALA A 92 0.56 -9.13 -0.34
CA ALA A 92 0.62 -7.84 -1.02
C ALA A 92 -0.26 -6.79 -0.33
N LEU A 93 0.11 -5.53 -0.50
CA LEU A 93 -0.71 -4.37 -0.18
C LEU A 93 -1.39 -3.86 -1.47
N TYR A 94 -2.70 -3.71 -1.43
CA TYR A 94 -3.49 -3.05 -2.47
C TYR A 94 -4.04 -1.73 -1.93
N CYS A 95 -3.66 -0.62 -2.52
CA CYS A 95 -4.08 0.71 -2.08
C CYS A 95 -4.41 1.62 -3.26
N SER A 96 -5.03 2.76 -3.01
CA SER A 96 -5.24 3.83 -3.99
C SER A 96 -3.94 4.59 -4.32
N ALA A 97 -4.00 5.49 -5.30
CA ALA A 97 -2.90 6.38 -5.65
C ALA A 97 -2.65 7.50 -4.63
N ILE A 98 -3.66 7.88 -3.84
CA ILE A 98 -3.68 9.13 -3.06
C ILE A 98 -3.55 8.84 -1.56
N THR A 99 -2.65 7.94 -1.20
CA THR A 99 -2.47 7.51 0.20
C THR A 99 -1.00 7.31 0.55
N SER A 100 -0.67 7.52 1.82
CA SER A 100 0.63 7.21 2.39
C SER A 100 0.90 5.71 2.53
N ALA A 101 -0.15 4.87 2.49
CA ALA A 101 -0.02 3.43 2.70
C ALA A 101 0.99 2.77 1.76
N VAL A 102 1.16 3.32 0.55
CA VAL A 102 2.17 2.86 -0.42
C VAL A 102 3.59 2.92 0.15
N ILE A 103 3.90 3.96 0.93
CA ILE A 103 5.21 4.13 1.56
C ILE A 103 5.41 3.09 2.65
N ASP A 104 4.40 2.89 3.48
CA ASP A 104 4.44 1.91 4.58
C ASP A 104 4.70 0.51 4.03
N GLY A 105 3.97 0.11 2.97
CA GLY A 105 4.14 -1.19 2.33
C GLY A 105 5.53 -1.39 1.71
N VAL A 106 6.02 -0.42 0.92
CA VAL A 106 7.34 -0.56 0.27
C VAL A 106 8.48 -0.53 1.30
N CYS A 107 8.39 0.30 2.34
CA CYS A 107 9.40 0.32 3.40
C CYS A 107 9.40 -0.99 4.22
N ALA A 108 8.25 -1.64 4.37
CA ALA A 108 8.11 -2.93 5.04
C ALA A 108 8.57 -4.12 4.16
N GLY A 109 8.83 -3.90 2.87
CA GLY A 109 9.19 -4.96 1.92
C GLY A 109 7.99 -5.80 1.45
N VAL A 110 6.77 -5.26 1.55
CA VAL A 110 5.57 -5.90 1.01
C VAL A 110 5.37 -5.47 -0.45
N PRO A 111 5.06 -6.39 -1.39
CA PRO A 111 4.68 -6.00 -2.74
C PRO A 111 3.48 -5.05 -2.74
N VAL A 112 3.60 -3.89 -3.40
CA VAL A 112 2.54 -2.88 -3.43
C VAL A 112 1.91 -2.76 -4.81
N ILE A 113 0.58 -2.86 -4.84
CA ILE A 113 -0.28 -2.66 -6.01
C ILE A 113 -1.09 -1.39 -5.76
N GLN A 114 -0.93 -0.37 -6.60
CA GLN A 114 -1.69 0.88 -6.54
C GLN A 114 -2.77 0.95 -7.61
N CYS A 115 -4.01 1.15 -7.18
CA CYS A 115 -5.14 1.49 -8.02
C CYS A 115 -5.08 2.98 -8.41
N LEU A 116 -5.05 3.27 -9.71
CA LEU A 116 -5.27 4.63 -10.20
C LEU A 116 -6.73 4.80 -10.58
N ASP A 117 -7.31 5.88 -10.07
CA ASP A 117 -8.57 6.40 -10.58
C ASP A 117 -8.33 7.02 -11.97
N PRO A 118 -8.96 6.52 -13.04
CA PRO A 118 -8.79 7.06 -14.40
C PRO A 118 -9.29 8.51 -14.53
N GLN A 119 -10.13 8.98 -13.59
CA GLN A 119 -10.62 10.35 -13.54
C GLN A 119 -9.73 11.27 -12.70
N SER A 120 -8.62 10.78 -12.15
CA SER A 120 -7.73 11.53 -11.27
C SER A 120 -6.27 11.47 -11.73
N PHE A 121 -5.48 12.44 -11.26
CA PHE A 121 -4.04 12.42 -11.45
C PHE A 121 -3.40 11.32 -10.59
N ASN A 122 -2.31 10.75 -11.09
CA ASN A 122 -1.47 9.90 -10.26
C ASN A 122 -0.71 10.79 -9.25
N LEU A 123 -1.26 10.90 -8.04
CA LEU A 123 -0.69 11.61 -6.90
C LEU A 123 0.13 10.69 -5.98
N SER A 124 0.51 9.51 -6.47
CA SER A 124 1.34 8.59 -5.69
C SER A 124 2.68 9.26 -5.35
N PRO A 125 3.11 9.22 -4.08
CA PRO A 125 4.43 9.71 -3.69
C PRO A 125 5.56 8.88 -4.33
N LEU A 126 5.25 7.69 -4.85
CA LEU A 126 6.19 6.81 -5.56
C LEU A 126 5.85 6.72 -7.07
N ARG A 127 5.19 7.73 -7.64
CA ARG A 127 4.89 7.78 -9.08
C ARG A 127 6.16 7.55 -9.92
N GLY A 128 6.07 6.62 -10.87
CA GLY A 128 7.16 6.31 -11.81
C GLY A 128 8.25 5.41 -11.26
N ARG A 129 8.13 4.96 -10.01
CA ARG A 129 9.03 3.98 -9.41
C ARG A 129 8.67 2.55 -9.81
N VAL A 130 9.69 1.72 -10.01
CA VAL A 130 9.53 0.31 -10.44
C VAL A 130 9.06 -0.59 -9.30
N GLU A 131 9.24 -0.12 -8.07
CA GLU A 131 8.88 -0.80 -6.82
C GLU A 131 7.37 -0.91 -6.59
N VAL A 132 6.57 -0.12 -7.32
CA VAL A 132 5.13 -0.11 -7.18
C VAL A 132 4.46 -0.54 -8.48
N LYS A 133 3.64 -1.59 -8.42
CA LYS A 133 2.82 -2.01 -9.54
C LYS A 133 1.58 -1.13 -9.59
N VAL A 134 1.27 -0.57 -10.75
CA VAL A 134 0.12 0.32 -10.93
C VAL A 134 -0.93 -0.39 -11.78
N VAL A 135 -2.20 -0.26 -11.40
CA VAL A 135 -3.34 -0.90 -12.08
C VAL A 135 -4.52 0.08 -12.24
N ARG A 136 -5.28 -0.10 -13.31
CA ARG A 136 -6.49 0.69 -13.68
C ARG A 136 -7.68 -0.18 -14.04
N THR A 137 -7.44 -1.47 -14.28
CA THR A 137 -8.48 -2.42 -14.70
C THR A 137 -8.43 -3.68 -13.84
N THR A 138 -9.54 -4.41 -13.82
CA THR A 138 -9.66 -5.69 -13.11
C THR A 138 -8.69 -6.73 -13.66
N GLU A 139 -8.40 -6.70 -14.97
CA GLU A 139 -7.37 -7.55 -15.60
C GLU A 139 -5.96 -7.22 -15.11
N GLU A 140 -5.62 -5.93 -15.04
CA GLU A 140 -4.33 -5.50 -14.52
C GLU A 140 -4.15 -5.87 -13.05
N LEU A 141 -5.21 -5.72 -12.24
CA LEU A 141 -5.23 -6.16 -10.84
C LEU A 141 -5.03 -7.68 -10.72
N ARG A 142 -5.77 -8.47 -11.53
CA ARG A 142 -5.62 -9.93 -11.57
C ARG A 142 -4.20 -10.33 -11.94
N SER A 143 -3.67 -9.77 -13.00
CA SER A 143 -2.31 -10.04 -13.47
C SER A 143 -1.28 -9.67 -12.40
N ALA A 144 -1.45 -8.54 -11.70
CA ALA A 144 -0.56 -8.14 -10.61
C ALA A 144 -0.58 -9.14 -9.44
N ILE A 145 -1.75 -9.67 -9.06
CA ILE A 145 -1.90 -10.64 -7.98
C ILE A 145 -1.33 -12.02 -8.38
N ASN A 146 -1.61 -12.48 -9.60
CA ASN A 146 -1.13 -13.78 -10.08
C ASN A 146 0.38 -13.82 -10.27
N ASN A 147 0.98 -12.67 -10.59
CA ASN A 147 2.42 -12.51 -10.76
C ASN A 147 3.13 -12.03 -9.48
N LEU A 148 2.50 -12.17 -8.30
CA LEU A 148 3.17 -11.93 -7.02
C LEU A 148 4.29 -12.96 -6.84
N GLY A 149 5.53 -12.52 -7.09
CA GLY A 149 6.72 -13.34 -6.98
C GLY A 149 7.99 -12.48 -6.99
N GLY A 150 9.09 -13.06 -6.52
CA GLY A 150 10.33 -12.32 -6.29
C GLY A 150 10.32 -11.51 -4.99
N THR A 151 11.47 -10.96 -4.63
CA THR A 151 11.57 -10.03 -3.51
C THR A 151 11.23 -8.63 -4.04
N PRO A 152 10.16 -7.96 -3.58
CA PRO A 152 9.85 -6.61 -4.02
C PRO A 152 11.03 -5.70 -3.64
N PRO A 153 11.34 -4.67 -4.45
CA PRO A 153 12.47 -3.83 -4.13
C PRO A 153 12.12 -2.98 -2.91
N ILE A 154 12.95 -3.08 -1.88
CA ILE A 154 12.77 -2.34 -0.63
C ILE A 154 13.34 -0.94 -0.81
N ILE A 155 12.52 0.08 -0.64
CA ILE A 155 13.01 1.45 -0.53
C ILE A 155 13.30 1.73 0.94
N LYS A 156 14.57 2.02 1.25
CA LYS A 156 14.94 2.45 2.60
C LYS A 156 14.23 3.77 2.94
N PRO A 157 13.66 3.93 4.14
CA PRO A 157 12.98 5.16 4.54
C PRO A 157 13.84 6.43 4.36
N ASN A 158 15.15 6.35 4.62
CA ASN A 158 16.09 7.47 4.45
C ASN A 158 16.29 7.91 2.99
N ALA A 159 15.91 7.08 2.02
CA ALA A 159 15.91 7.45 0.60
C ALA A 159 14.66 8.25 0.20
N LEU A 160 13.61 8.23 1.04
CA LEU A 160 12.35 8.94 0.84
C LEU A 160 12.23 10.16 1.76
N PHE A 161 12.79 10.05 2.97
CA PHE A 161 12.62 11.01 4.04
C PHE A 161 13.96 11.46 4.62
N HIS A 162 13.98 12.69 5.15
CA HIS A 162 15.09 13.20 5.95
C HIS A 162 14.84 12.91 7.44
N LEU A 163 15.00 11.63 7.83
CA LEU A 163 14.73 11.15 9.20
C LEU A 163 15.90 11.38 10.18
N ASP A 164 16.86 12.23 9.84
CA ASP A 164 17.96 12.59 10.75
C ASP A 164 17.40 13.33 11.97
N SER A 165 17.54 12.72 13.16
CA SER A 165 17.05 13.28 14.42
C SER A 165 17.73 14.60 14.79
N GLN A 166 18.92 14.89 14.27
CA GLN A 166 19.60 16.16 14.49
C GLN A 166 19.05 17.28 13.60
N LEU A 167 18.22 16.94 12.60
CA LEU A 167 17.57 17.83 11.64
C LEU A 167 18.52 18.90 11.03
N PRO A 168 19.75 18.54 10.61
CA PRO A 168 20.77 19.52 10.22
C PRO A 168 20.35 20.37 9.02
N LYS A 169 19.60 19.78 8.07
CA LYS A 169 19.08 20.51 6.90
C LYS A 169 18.05 21.58 7.27
N TRP A 170 17.12 21.25 8.18
CA TRP A 170 16.14 22.22 8.67
C TRP A 170 16.81 23.33 9.48
N LYS A 171 17.78 22.97 10.34
CA LYS A 171 18.59 23.96 11.09
C LYS A 171 19.33 24.91 10.15
N ALA A 172 19.97 24.39 9.10
CA ALA A 172 20.67 25.20 8.11
C ALA A 172 19.71 26.16 7.39
N LEU A 173 18.55 25.67 6.95
CA LEU A 173 17.53 26.48 6.27
C LEU A 173 17.03 27.63 7.14
N ILE A 174 16.68 27.35 8.41
CA ILE A 174 16.19 28.36 9.36
C ILE A 174 17.29 29.37 9.70
N ALA A 175 18.53 28.89 9.91
CA ALA A 175 19.66 29.76 10.22
C ALA A 175 19.96 30.75 9.09
N THR A 176 19.81 30.35 7.82
CA THR A 176 19.98 31.25 6.68
C THR A 176 18.95 32.37 6.60
N GLU A 177 17.75 32.21 7.15
CA GLU A 177 16.74 33.28 7.21
C GLU A 177 16.98 34.22 8.39
N ALA A 178 17.43 33.70 9.54
CA ALA A 178 17.75 34.51 10.71
C ALA A 178 18.90 35.51 10.47
N THR A 179 19.82 35.20 9.55
CA THR A 179 20.94 36.07 9.16
C THR A 179 20.63 37.05 8.03
N ARG A 180 19.40 37.06 7.50
CA ARG A 180 18.99 37.96 6.39
C ARG A 180 18.26 39.23 6.86
N ASN A 181 18.18 39.48 8.17
CA ASN A 181 17.65 40.72 8.75
C ASN A 181 18.77 41.63 9.25
#